data_AF-A0A1Q4ZED2-F1
#
_entry.id   AF-A0A1Q4ZED2-F1
#
_cell.length_a   1.000
_cell.length_b   1.000
_cell.length_c   1.000
_cell.angle_alpha   90.00
_cell.angle_beta   90.00
_cell.angle_gamma   90.00
#
_symmetry.space_group_name_H-M   'P 1'
#
loop_
_entity.id
_entity.type
_entity.pdbx_description
1 polymer ?
#
loop_
_entity_poly.entity_id
_entity_poly.type
_entity_poly.pdbx_seq_one_letter_code
_entity_poly.pdbx_strand_id
1 'polypeptide(L)' 'MKNKSVDHIHCTACHLRGFLDKHDADKALGRAQAKRDRLAAKRGTGRGIRRESRYFRCSQGLFHLTATPRKDVSQ' A
#
# COMPACT_ATOMS: atom_id res chain seq x y z
N MET A 1 0.80 10.46 -20.59
CA MET A 1 -0.22 9.75 -19.78
C MET A 1 -0.14 10.26 -18.35
N LYS A 2 -1.17 10.96 -17.83
CA LYS A 2 -1.23 11.30 -16.41
C LYS A 2 -1.43 10.00 -15.62
N ASN A 3 -0.38 9.51 -14.97
CA ASN A 3 -0.52 8.46 -13.96
C ASN A 3 -1.46 9.02 -12.89
N LYS A 4 -2.75 8.68 -12.94
CA LYS A 4 -3.73 9.02 -11.91
C LYS A 4 -3.33 8.27 -10.65
N SER A 5 -2.35 8.77 -9.90
CA SER A 5 -2.07 8.29 -8.55
C SER A 5 -3.31 8.51 -7.71
N VAL A 6 -3.55 7.61 -6.76
CA VAL A 6 -4.59 7.83 -5.75
C VAL A 6 -4.12 8.95 -4.84
N ASP A 7 -5.03 9.86 -4.49
CA ASP A 7 -4.74 10.94 -3.57
C ASP A 7 -4.33 10.35 -2.22
N HIS A 8 -3.24 10.88 -1.67
CA HIS A 8 -2.69 10.43 -0.41
C HIS A 8 -2.15 11.62 0.37
N ILE A 9 -2.22 11.52 1.68
CA ILE A 9 -1.71 12.51 2.61
C ILE A 9 -0.50 11.91 3.32
N HIS A 10 0.46 12.76 3.66
CA HIS A 10 1.56 12.35 4.51
C HIS A 10 1.08 12.26 5.97
N CYS A 11 1.07 11.06 6.54
CA CYS A 11 0.70 10.84 7.94
C CYS A 11 1.91 11.16 8.83
N THR A 12 1.72 12.06 9.79
CA THR A 12 2.78 12.44 10.73
C THR A 12 2.98 11.43 11.85
N ALA A 13 1.97 10.61 12.18
CA ALA A 13 2.09 9.57 13.20
C ALA A 13 2.93 8.37 12.74
N CYS A 14 2.73 7.94 11.49
CA CYS A 14 3.41 6.76 10.96
C CYS A 14 4.56 7.11 10.01
N HIS A 15 4.74 8.38 9.62
CA HIS A 15 5.66 8.82 8.56
C HIS A 15 5.48 8.05 7.23
N LEU A 16 4.23 7.63 6.98
CA LEU A 16 3.83 6.86 5.81
C LEU A 16 2.78 7.62 5.01
N ARG A 17 2.58 7.20 3.76
CA ARG A 17 1.44 7.64 2.95
C ARG A 17 0.16 7.07 3.54
N GLY A 18 -0.79 7.94 3.85
CA GLY A 18 -2.12 7.61 4.35
C GLY A 18 -3.20 7.97 3.34
N PHE A 19 -4.21 7.11 3.23
CA PHE A 19 -5.42 7.35 2.44
C PHE A 19 -6.56 7.74 3.37
N LEU A 20 -7.43 8.65 2.91
CA LEU A 20 -8.51 9.21 3.73
C LEU A 20 -9.64 8.21 3.96
N ASP A 21 -9.95 7.42 2.94
CA ASP A 21 -11.02 6.43 2.98
C ASP A 21 -10.53 5.03 2.59
N LYS A 22 -11.39 4.03 2.85
CA LYS A 22 -11.10 2.64 2.49
C LYS A 22 -11.07 2.45 0.97
N HIS A 23 -11.90 3.18 0.24
CA HIS A 23 -12.03 3.02 -1.21
C HIS A 23 -10.72 3.38 -1.92
N ASP A 24 -10.09 4.48 -1.54
CA ASP A 24 -8.80 4.91 -2.05
C ASP A 24 -7.67 4.02 -1.54
N ALA A 25 -7.74 3.53 -0.30
CA ALA A 25 -6.81 2.53 0.19
C ALA A 25 -6.86 1.22 -0.64
N ASP A 26 -8.04 0.71 -0.97
CA ASP A 26 -8.24 -0.46 -1.82
C ASP A 26 -7.74 -0.21 -3.25
N LYS A 27 -8.08 0.94 -3.83
CA LYS A 27 -7.60 1.37 -5.15
C LYS A 27 -6.07 1.47 -5.18
N ALA A 28 -5.46 2.01 -4.13
CA ALA A 28 -4.03 2.11 -3.99
C ALA A 28 -3.37 0.75 -3.80
N LEU A 29 -3.95 -0.14 -2.99
CA LEU A 29 -3.49 -1.50 -2.77
C LEU A 29 -3.48 -2.29 -4.08
N GLY A 30 -4.58 -2.28 -4.84
CA GLY A 30 -4.67 -2.97 -6.13
C GLY A 30 -3.65 -2.46 -7.14
N ARG A 31 -3.41 -1.14 -7.18
CA ARG A 31 -2.36 -0.53 -8.03
C ARG A 31 -0.96 -0.93 -7.60
N ALA A 32 -0.69 -0.96 -6.29
CA ALA A 32 0.59 -1.39 -5.75
C ALA A 32 0.85 -2.86 -6.12
N GLN A 33 -0.11 -3.74 -5.93
CA GLN A 33 -0.03 -5.15 -6.30
C GLN A 33 0.19 -5.34 -7.81
N ALA A 34 -0.61 -4.70 -8.66
CA ALA A 34 -0.46 -4.76 -10.11
C ALA A 34 0.93 -4.28 -10.57
N LYS A 35 1.50 -3.26 -9.92
CA LYS A 35 2.86 -2.80 -10.21
C LYS A 35 3.90 -3.86 -9.84
N ARG A 36 3.73 -4.56 -8.71
CA ARG A 36 4.62 -5.66 -8.29
C ARG A 36 4.50 -6.86 -9.22
N ASP A 37 3.31 -7.16 -9.70
CA ASP A 37 3.08 -8.26 -10.65
C ASP A 37 3.73 -7.99 -11.99
N ARG A 38 3.60 -6.76 -12.51
CA ARG A 38 4.32 -6.34 -13.72
C ARG A 38 5.83 -6.41 -13.54
N LEU A 39 6.34 -6.04 -12.36
CA LEU A 39 7.76 -6.13 -12.04
C LEU A 39 8.22 -7.61 -11.96
N ALA A 40 7.43 -8.47 -11.33
CA ALA A 40 7.70 -9.90 -11.24
C ALA A 40 7.72 -10.56 -12.62
N ALA A 41 6.73 -10.23 -13.47
CA ALA A 41 6.68 -10.69 -14.85
C ALA A 41 7.91 -10.23 -15.65
N LYS A 42 8.30 -8.95 -15.54
CA LYS A 42 9.51 -8.42 -16.20
C LYS A 42 10.79 -9.10 -15.73
N ARG A 43 10.86 -9.50 -14.45
CA ARG A 43 12.02 -10.17 -13.86
C ARG A 43 12.03 -11.69 -14.07
N GLY A 44 10.92 -12.28 -14.51
CA GLY A 44 10.74 -13.73 -14.61
C GLY A 44 10.55 -14.45 -13.27
N THR A 45 10.62 -13.74 -12.13
CA THR A 45 10.40 -14.32 -10.80
C THR A 45 9.88 -13.28 -9.81
N GLY A 46 8.92 -13.69 -8.97
CA GLY A 46 8.37 -12.89 -7.86
C GLY A 46 9.16 -12.98 -6.55
N ARG A 47 10.15 -13.88 -6.45
CA ARG A 47 10.88 -14.15 -5.20
C ARG A 47 11.68 -12.91 -4.78
N GLY A 48 11.46 -12.39 -3.57
CA GLY A 48 12.16 -11.21 -3.05
C GLY A 48 11.52 -9.85 -3.42
N ILE A 49 10.38 -9.85 -4.12
CA ILE A 49 9.60 -8.62 -4.35
C ILE A 49 8.66 -8.43 -3.16
N ARG A 50 8.91 -7.39 -2.36
CA ARG A 50 8.00 -7.00 -1.28
C ARG A 50 6.66 -6.58 -1.87
N ARG A 51 5.58 -7.22 -1.41
CA ARG A 51 4.21 -7.04 -1.89
C ARG A 51 3.31 -6.67 -0.73
N GLU A 52 2.73 -5.48 -0.79
CA GLU A 52 1.67 -5.06 0.12
C GLU A 52 0.43 -5.97 -0.07
N SER A 53 -0.06 -6.53 1.03
CA SER A 53 -1.19 -7.48 1.02
C SER A 53 -2.46 -6.88 1.62
N ARG A 54 -2.33 -5.81 2.42
CA ARG A 54 -3.44 -5.22 3.17
C ARG A 54 -3.18 -3.77 3.53
N TYR A 55 -4.18 -3.15 4.16
CA TYR A 55 -4.03 -1.87 4.84
C TYR A 55 -4.50 -1.95 6.31
N PHE A 56 -4.04 -1.02 7.13
CA PHE A 56 -4.49 -0.79 8.49
C PHE A 56 -4.88 0.67 8.69
N ARG A 57 -5.73 0.96 9.68
CA ARG A 57 -6.09 2.33 10.05
C ARG A 57 -5.20 2.79 11.20
N CYS A 58 -4.55 3.94 11.08
CA CYS A 58 -3.78 4.53 12.18
C CYS A 58 -4.67 5.32 13.15
N SER A 59 -4.07 5.78 14.25
CA SER A 59 -4.73 6.62 15.26
C SER A 59 -5.28 7.94 14.70
N GLN A 60 -4.65 8.50 13.66
CA GLN A 60 -5.14 9.71 12.95
C GLN A 60 -6.29 9.42 11.98
N GLY A 61 -6.76 8.17 11.89
CA GLY A 61 -7.88 7.77 11.05
C GLY A 61 -7.53 7.50 9.59
N LEU A 62 -6.26 7.64 9.19
CA LEU A 62 -5.77 7.35 7.84
C LEU A 62 -5.52 5.86 7.63
N PHE A 63 -5.66 5.41 6.37
CA PHE A 63 -5.39 4.03 5.96
C PHE A 63 -3.99 3.90 5.35
N HIS A 64 -3.20 2.95 5.85
CA HIS A 64 -1.82 2.72 5.42
C HIS A 64 -1.66 1.32 4.83
N LEU A 65 -1.00 1.23 3.67
CA LEU A 65 -0.66 -0.06 3.07
C LEU A 65 0.45 -0.73 3.87
N THR A 66 0.34 -2.04 4.06
CA THR A 66 1.37 -2.85 4.69
C THR A 66 1.59 -4.18 3.97
N ALA A 67 2.84 -4.62 4.00
CA ALA A 67 3.26 -5.95 3.56
C ALA A 67 3.37 -6.94 4.72
N THR A 68 3.22 -6.50 5.97
CA THR A 68 3.31 -7.39 7.14
C THR A 68 2.01 -8.14 7.42
N PRO A 69 2.10 -9.37 7.97
CA PRO A 69 0.95 -10.12 8.45
C PRO A 69 0.33 -9.44 9.68
N ARG A 70 -0.95 -9.71 9.96
CA ARG A 70 -1.76 -9.10 11.04
C ARG A 70 -1.09 -9.11 12.42
N LYS A 71 -0.20 -10.08 12.69
CA LYS A 71 0.48 -10.26 13.98
C LYS A 71 1.62 -9.25 14.23
N ASP A 72 2.08 -8.58 13.19
CA ASP A 72 3.27 -7.71 13.21
C ASP A 72 2.92 -6.23 13.01
N VAL A 73 1.62 -5.90 13.08
CA VAL A 73 1.13 -4.51 13.09
C VAL A 73 0.85 -4.13 14.54
N SER A 74 1.84 -4.31 15.41
CA SER A 74 1.86 -3.68 16.72
C SER A 74 2.42 -2.28 16.53
N GLN A 75 1.62 -1.27 16.84
CA GLN A 75 2.09 0.10 17.00
C GLN A 75 3.09 0.20 18.15
#